data_AF-A0A7V3JAF9-F1
#
_entry.id   AF-A0A7V3JAF9-F1
#
_cell.length_a   1.000
_cell.length_b   1.000
_cell.length_c   1.000
_cell.angle_alpha   90.00
_cell.angle_beta   90.00
_cell.angle_gamma   90.00
#
_symmetry.space_group_name_H-M   'P 1'
#
loop_
_entity.id
_entity.type
_entity.pdbx_description
1 polymer ?
#
loop_
_entity_poly.entity_id
_entity_poly.type
_entity_poly.pdbx_seq_one_letter_code
_entity_poly.pdbx_strand_id
1 'polypeptide(L)'
;MPTGMGQFLDAPISDTTSLVLFVMFLLLGVLGFIAAFGLLARRKWGFWGIIFVSAATIIFDIWGLTIQFTAAIGLIVPLISILYLYHKKSQRLANMRV
;
A
#
# COMPACT_ATOMS: atom_id res chain seq x y z
N MET A 1 25.32 -13.93 13.43
CA MET A 1 24.10 -14.43 12.75
C MET A 1 23.16 -13.24 12.60
N PRO A 2 22.63 -12.93 11.41
CA PRO A 2 21.66 -11.85 11.31
C PRO A 2 20.39 -12.26 12.05
N THR A 3 20.05 -11.53 13.11
CA THR A 3 18.85 -11.75 13.93
C THR A 3 17.85 -10.62 13.64
N GLY A 4 16.65 -10.94 13.14
CA GLY A 4 15.57 -9.99 12.86
C GLY A 4 15.25 -9.82 11.37
N MET A 5 14.67 -8.66 10.99
CA MET A 5 14.28 -8.31 9.60
C MET A 5 15.41 -8.47 8.57
N GLY A 6 16.67 -8.53 9.02
CA GLY A 6 17.86 -8.83 8.20
C GLY A 6 17.81 -10.16 7.44
N GLN A 7 16.97 -11.12 7.85
CA GLN A 7 16.79 -12.38 7.12
C GLN A 7 16.01 -12.21 5.80
N PHE A 8 15.24 -11.15 5.66
CA PHE A 8 14.46 -10.87 4.45
C PHE A 8 15.19 -9.93 3.49
N LEU A 9 16.34 -9.34 3.88
CA LEU A 9 17.07 -8.34 3.10
C LEU A 9 18.07 -9.02 2.15
N ASP A 10 17.87 -8.83 0.83
CA ASP A 10 18.76 -9.37 -0.22
C ASP A 10 20.15 -8.72 -0.21
N ALA A 11 20.28 -7.55 0.43
CA ALA A 11 21.53 -6.80 0.58
C ALA A 11 21.63 -6.24 2.02
N PRO A 12 22.85 -6.08 2.57
CA PRO A 12 23.03 -5.41 3.86
C PRO A 12 22.62 -3.94 3.73
N ILE A 13 21.56 -3.56 4.45
CA ILE A 13 21.02 -2.21 4.47
C ILE A 13 21.43 -1.52 5.77
N SER A 14 21.63 -0.21 5.73
CA SER A 14 21.92 0.56 6.94
C SER A 14 20.75 0.52 7.92
N ASP A 15 21.04 0.52 9.22
CA ASP A 15 20.02 0.53 10.28
C ASP A 15 19.02 1.69 10.12
N THR A 16 19.52 2.86 9.67
CA THR A 16 18.70 4.03 9.35
C THR A 16 17.67 3.71 8.26
N THR A 17 18.08 3.05 7.18
CA THR A 17 17.17 2.68 6.08
C THR A 17 16.16 1.66 6.53
N SER A 18 16.56 0.64 7.30
CA SER A 18 15.64 -0.35 7.88
C SER A 18 14.60 0.29 8.79
N LEU A 19 15.00 1.27 9.59
CA LEU A 19 14.08 2.03 10.45
C LEU A 19 13.10 2.88 9.63
N VAL A 20 13.57 3.56 8.57
CA VAL A 20 12.70 4.32 7.66
C VAL A 20 11.67 3.41 7.00
N LEU A 21 12.09 2.25 6.47
CA LEU A 21 11.19 1.25 5.88
C LEU A 21 10.12 0.82 6.89
N PHE A 22 10.54 0.45 8.10
CA PHE A 22 9.62 0.00 9.14
C PHE A 22 8.59 1.07 9.52
N VAL A 23 9.04 2.30 9.78
CA VAL A 23 8.16 3.40 10.20
C VAL A 23 7.18 3.76 9.08
N MET A 24 7.64 3.82 7.83
CA MET A 24 6.78 4.14 6.68
C MET A 24 5.75 3.05 6.43
N PHE A 25 6.14 1.77 6.43
CA PHE A 25 5.18 0.66 6.30
C PHE A 25 4.15 0.64 7.42
N LEU A 26 4.57 0.91 8.67
CA LEU A 26 3.65 1.00 9.80
C LEU A 26 2.64 2.16 9.61
N LEU A 27 3.12 3.35 9.24
CA LEU A 27 2.25 4.51 9.01
C LEU A 27 1.27 4.27 7.87
N LEU A 28 1.76 3.80 6.72
CA LEU A 28 0.91 3.48 5.56
C LEU A 28 -0.08 2.37 5.88
N GLY A 29 0.33 1.35 6.63
CA GLY A 29 -0.55 0.27 7.08
C GLY A 29 -1.68 0.77 7.99
N VAL A 30 -1.36 1.59 8.99
CA VAL A 30 -2.37 2.19 9.90
C VAL A 30 -3.33 3.10 9.12
N LEU A 31 -2.81 3.97 8.26
CA LEU A 31 -3.64 4.84 7.43
C LEU A 31 -4.53 4.05 6.47
N GLY A 32 -3.99 2.97 5.88
CA GLY A 32 -4.72 2.06 5.01
C GLY A 32 -5.86 1.36 5.75
N PHE A 33 -5.61 0.92 6.99
CA PHE A 33 -6.62 0.32 7.84
C PHE A 33 -7.75 1.29 8.19
N ILE A 34 -7.41 2.53 8.57
CA ILE A 34 -8.41 3.59 8.85
C ILE A 34 -9.23 3.90 7.59
N ALA A 35 -8.57 4.01 6.43
CA ALA A 35 -9.24 4.25 5.16
C ALA A 35 -10.15 3.09 4.75
N ALA A 36 -9.72 1.85 4.98
CA ALA A 36 -10.53 0.65 4.74
C ALA A 36 -11.78 0.62 5.61
N PHE A 37 -11.66 0.99 6.89
CA PHE A 37 -12.82 1.15 7.78
C PHE A 37 -13.79 2.23 7.26
N GLY A 38 -13.27 3.39 6.85
CA GLY A 38 -14.08 4.45 6.25
C GLY A 38 -14.78 4.00 4.96
N LEU A 39 -14.12 3.18 4.14
CA LEU A 39 -14.67 2.62 2.91
C LEU A 39 -15.77 1.60 3.22
N LEU A 40 -15.57 0.75 4.23
CA LEU A 40 -16.56 -0.22 4.71
C LEU A 40 -17.82 0.49 5.22
N ALA A 41 -17.64 1.60 5.94
CA ALA A 41 -18.72 2.49 6.37
C ALA A 41 -19.36 3.31 5.23
N ARG A 42 -18.99 3.05 3.96
CA ARG A 42 -19.46 3.75 2.75
C ARG A 42 -19.27 5.27 2.79
N ARG A 43 -18.27 5.75 3.53
CA ARG A 43 -17.99 7.18 3.63
C ARG A 43 -17.10 7.64 2.48
N LYS A 44 -17.37 8.84 1.96
CA LYS A 44 -16.59 9.43 0.85
C LYS A 44 -15.09 9.57 1.18
N TRP A 45 -14.76 9.85 2.44
CA TRP A 45 -13.37 9.97 2.90
C TRP A 45 -12.62 8.63 2.90
N GLY A 46 -13.29 7.51 3.12
CA GLY A 46 -12.66 6.18 3.04
C GLY A 46 -12.30 5.78 1.61
N PHE A 47 -13.14 6.13 0.63
CA PHE A 47 -12.85 5.91 -0.78
C PHE A 47 -11.61 6.68 -1.25
N TRP A 48 -11.57 7.99 -1.01
CA TRP A 48 -10.41 8.81 -1.36
C TRP A 48 -9.18 8.45 -0.52
N GLY A 49 -9.39 8.08 0.74
CA GLY A 49 -8.32 7.60 1.63
C GLY A 49 -7.64 6.34 1.10
N ILE A 50 -8.40 5.32 0.66
CA ILE A 50 -7.81 4.09 0.09
C ILE A 50 -7.01 4.41 -1.18
N ILE A 51 -7.54 5.27 -2.05
CA ILE A 51 -6.82 5.68 -3.27
C ILE A 51 -5.51 6.38 -2.91
N PHE A 52 -5.57 7.35 -2.00
CA PHE A 52 -4.40 8.11 -1.57
C PHE A 52 -3.33 7.22 -0.91
N VAL A 53 -3.72 6.39 0.05
CA VAL A 53 -2.80 5.47 0.74
C VAL A 53 -2.22 4.46 -0.24
N SER A 54 -3.02 3.93 -1.17
CA SER A 54 -2.53 2.98 -2.17
C SER A 54 -1.51 3.64 -3.11
N ALA A 55 -1.77 4.87 -3.58
CA ALA A 55 -0.83 5.61 -4.41
C ALA A 55 0.48 5.92 -3.67
N ALA A 56 0.38 6.35 -2.41
CA ALA A 56 1.55 6.62 -1.57
C ALA A 56 2.38 5.34 -1.33
N THR A 57 1.70 4.20 -1.09
CA THR A 57 2.36 2.90 -0.92
C THR A 57 3.08 2.48 -2.20
N ILE A 58 2.45 2.65 -3.37
CA ILE A 58 3.09 2.35 -4.66
C ILE A 58 4.35 3.18 -4.88
N ILE A 59 4.28 4.49 -4.64
CA ILE A 59 5.45 5.39 -4.79
C ILE A 59 6.56 4.96 -3.83
N PHE A 60 6.21 4.65 -2.59
CA PHE A 60 7.16 4.21 -1.58
C PHE A 60 7.82 2.87 -1.93
N ASP A 61 7.03 1.90 -2.39
CA ASP A 61 7.53 0.59 -2.79
C ASP A 61 8.41 0.67 -4.04
N ILE A 62 8.08 1.52 -5.02
CA ILE A 62 8.95 1.77 -6.18
C ILE A 62 10.30 2.33 -5.74
N TRP A 63 10.32 3.22 -4.76
CA TRP A 63 11.58 3.65 -4.16
C TRP A 63 12.27 2.50 -3.42
N GLY A 64 11.53 1.70 -2.65
CA GLY A 64 12.03 0.52 -1.95
C GLY A 64 12.65 -0.53 -2.88
N LEU A 65 12.15 -0.69 -4.10
CA LEU A 65 12.72 -1.58 -5.12
C LEU A 65 14.18 -1.24 -5.48
N THR A 66 14.57 0.03 -5.35
CA THR A 66 15.96 0.45 -5.59
C THR A 66 16.92 -0.04 -4.51
N ILE A 67 16.39 -0.44 -3.35
CA ILE A 67 17.13 -0.90 -2.18
C ILE A 67 17.03 -2.43 -2.07
N GLN A 68 15.84 -2.98 -2.27
CA GLN A 68 15.55 -4.38 -2.03
C GLN A 68 14.42 -4.89 -2.93
N PHE A 69 14.68 -5.95 -3.68
CA PHE A 69 13.71 -6.49 -4.64
C PHE A 69 12.47 -7.07 -3.95
N THR A 70 12.62 -7.53 -2.70
CA THR A 70 11.51 -7.99 -1.84
C THR A 70 10.43 -6.92 -1.62
N ALA A 71 10.76 -5.62 -1.76
CA ALA A 71 9.78 -4.54 -1.69
C ALA A 71 8.67 -4.65 -2.76
N ALA A 72 8.89 -5.42 -3.84
CA ALA A 72 7.89 -5.73 -4.85
C ALA A 72 6.61 -6.36 -4.27
N ILE A 73 6.71 -7.09 -3.16
CA ILE A 73 5.57 -7.74 -2.50
C ILE A 73 4.62 -6.68 -1.91
N GLY A 74 5.15 -5.54 -1.46
CA GLY A 74 4.37 -4.41 -0.93
C GLY A 74 3.36 -3.86 -1.95
N LEU A 75 3.69 -3.94 -3.24
CA LEU A 75 2.86 -3.39 -4.33
C LEU A 75 1.54 -4.13 -4.55
N ILE A 76 1.47 -5.40 -4.14
CA ILE A 76 0.35 -6.29 -4.50
C ILE A 76 -0.98 -5.78 -3.92
N VAL A 77 -1.02 -5.48 -2.63
CA VAL A 77 -2.25 -5.07 -1.92
C VAL A 77 -2.78 -3.71 -2.42
N PRO A 78 -1.94 -2.65 -2.57
CA PRO A 78 -2.35 -1.38 -3.18
C PRO A 78 -2.88 -1.53 -4.60
N LEU A 79 -2.22 -2.34 -5.45
CA LEU A 79 -2.64 -2.53 -6.84
C LEU A 79 -4.03 -3.16 -6.91
N ILE A 80 -4.25 -4.24 -6.16
CA ILE A 80 -5.53 -4.94 -6.11
C ILE A 80 -6.62 -4.00 -5.59
N SER A 81 -6.31 -3.19 -4.58
CA SER A 81 -7.26 -2.24 -3.99
C SER A 81 -7.73 -1.20 -5.01
N ILE A 82 -6.81 -0.60 -5.78
CA ILE A 82 -7.14 0.36 -6.83
C ILE A 82 -7.93 -0.32 -7.95
N LEU A 83 -7.49 -1.49 -8.43
CA LEU A 83 -8.18 -2.23 -9.50
C LEU A 83 -9.61 -2.61 -9.11
N TYR A 84 -9.82 -3.09 -7.89
CA TYR A 84 -11.14 -3.42 -7.37
C TYR A 84 -12.06 -2.19 -7.32
N LEU A 85 -11.56 -1.07 -6.79
CA LEU A 85 -12.33 0.18 -6.72
C LEU A 85 -12.68 0.72 -8.11
N TYR A 86 -11.72 0.67 -9.04
CA TYR A 86 -11.92 1.12 -10.41
C TYR A 86 -12.99 0.27 -11.12
N HIS A 87 -12.89 -1.06 -11.01
CA HIS A 87 -13.87 -1.97 -11.61
C HIS A 87 -15.28 -1.75 -11.05
N LYS A 88 -15.41 -1.61 -9.72
CA LYS A 88 -16.70 -1.37 -9.07
C LYS A 88 -17.33 -0.02 -9.44
N LYS A 89 -16.50 1.02 -9.63
CA LYS A 89 -16.96 2.33 -10.16
C LYS A 89 -17.45 2.20 -11.60
N SER A 90 -16.73 1.47 -12.44
CA SER A 90 -17.10 1.24 -13.84
C SER A 90 -18.45 0.52 -13.97
N GLN A 91 -18.67 -0.56 -13.20
CA GLN A 91 -19.95 -1.28 -13.22
C GLN A 91 -21.13 -0.42 -12.78
N ARG A 92 -20.96 0.41 -11.75
CA ARG A 92 -22.01 1.35 -11.35
C ARG A 92 -22.36 2.34 -12.45
N LEU A 93 -21.37 2.84 -13.18
CA LEU A 93 -21.59 3.76 -14.31
C LEU A 93 -22.29 3.07 -15.48
N ALA A 94 -21.96 1.81 -15.77
CA ALA A 94 -22.61 1.02 -16.81
C ALA A 94 -24.08 0.74 -16.49
N ASN A 95 -24.40 0.33 -15.26
CA ASN A 95 -25.78 0.05 -14.82
C ASN A 95 -26.68 1.30 -14.74
N MET A 96 -26.11 2.51 -14.70
CA MET A 96 -26.89 3.76 -14.73
C MET A 96 -27.17 4.27 -16.16
N ARG A 97 -26.58 3.63 -17.18
CA ARG A 97 -26.76 3.97 -18.60
C ARG A 97 -27.73 3.03 -19.33
N VAL A 98 -28.27 2.03 -18.65
CA VAL A 98 -29.33 1.12 -19.11
C VAL A 98 -30.64 1.54 -18.44
#